data_AF-A0A838JCX0-F1
#
_entry.id   AF-A0A838JCX0-F1
#
_cell.length_a   1.000
_cell.length_b   1.000
_cell.length_c   1.000
_cell.angle_alpha   90.00
_cell.angle_beta   90.00
_cell.angle_gamma   90.00
#
_symmetry.space_group_name_H-M   'P 1'
#
loop_
_entity.id
_entity.type
_entity.pdbx_description
1 polymer ?
#
loop_
_entity_poly.entity_id
_entity_poly.type
_entity_poly.pdbx_seq_one_letter_code
_entity_poly.pdbx_strand_id
1 'polypeptide(L)'
;MKQRSRVITLLLVALLGLLLCACGSPGVSRGTTAPTPTPQQGWSLLWAPSDYKEAFPENAFSAQARLIDPSGQRRPTAALVWLVTGKEFALVLVQCDQDAHVFALAAMELQHKGWVLTQSMTVERPLPGKGALQQKWLPPGRYQSASTNLGTLPPSEGNVQLWLSEDGTVIVVAHLRSSIDLRRPTGATTVNIDNHTGWSAHYRDNSALFTFIAVHDEEETVFYAGTTDFDQSQRQVHALLKESTHRSTSR
;
A
#
# COMPACT_ATOMS: atom_id res chain seq x y z
N MET A 1 -59.46 18.72 -57.32
CA MET A 1 -59.71 18.25 -55.94
C MET A 1 -58.68 17.20 -55.48
N LYS A 2 -57.38 17.56 -55.34
CA LYS A 2 -56.31 16.63 -54.89
C LYS A 2 -55.24 17.29 -54.00
N GLN A 3 -55.62 18.28 -53.19
CA GLN A 3 -54.64 19.06 -52.39
C GLN A 3 -54.91 19.07 -50.88
N ARG A 4 -56.13 18.70 -50.44
CA ARG A 4 -56.46 18.58 -48.99
C ARG A 4 -56.12 17.22 -48.38
N SER A 5 -55.84 16.20 -49.20
CA SER A 5 -55.54 14.84 -48.72
C SER A 5 -54.08 14.62 -48.30
N ARG A 6 -53.15 15.53 -48.67
CA ARG A 6 -51.71 15.36 -48.36
C ARG A 6 -51.31 15.92 -46.98
N VAL A 7 -52.07 16.87 -46.44
CA VAL A 7 -51.75 17.50 -45.15
C VAL A 7 -52.14 16.60 -43.98
N ILE A 8 -53.23 15.84 -44.11
CA ILE A 8 -53.71 14.92 -43.05
C ILE A 8 -52.78 13.70 -42.94
N THR A 9 -52.23 13.20 -44.04
CA THR A 9 -51.29 12.06 -44.03
C THR A 9 -49.95 12.42 -43.39
N LEU A 10 -49.45 13.64 -43.59
CA LEU A 10 -48.20 14.10 -42.98
C LEU A 10 -48.32 14.30 -41.46
N LEU A 11 -49.47 14.78 -40.97
CA LEU A 11 -49.72 14.95 -39.53
C LEU A 11 -49.85 13.62 -38.79
N LEU A 12 -50.42 12.60 -39.42
CA LEU A 12 -50.55 11.25 -38.85
C LEU A 12 -49.20 10.52 -38.73
N VAL A 13 -48.29 10.70 -39.70
CA VAL A 13 -46.94 10.10 -39.66
C VAL A 13 -46.06 10.78 -38.60
N ALA A 14 -46.17 12.09 -38.42
CA ALA A 14 -45.45 12.81 -37.37
C ALA A 14 -45.94 12.45 -35.95
N LEU A 15 -47.25 12.22 -35.78
CA LEU A 15 -47.82 11.79 -34.49
C LEU A 15 -47.47 10.33 -34.16
N LEU A 16 -47.42 9.44 -35.16
CA LEU A 16 -46.99 8.05 -34.98
C LEU A 16 -45.49 7.95 -34.63
N GLY A 17 -44.66 8.82 -35.21
CA GLY A 17 -43.22 8.91 -34.91
C GLY A 17 -42.92 9.41 -33.49
N LEU A 18 -43.74 10.34 -32.96
CA LEU A 18 -43.59 10.85 -31.60
C LEU A 18 -44.09 9.87 -30.52
N LEU A 19 -45.07 9.02 -30.81
CA LEU A 19 -45.54 7.97 -29.89
C LEU A 19 -44.60 6.75 -29.81
N LEU A 20 -43.77 6.51 -30.84
CA LEU A 20 -42.80 5.42 -30.86
C LEU A 20 -41.43 5.77 -30.22
N CYS A 21 -41.21 7.02 -29.80
CA CYS A 21 -40.03 7.42 -29.03
C CYS A 21 -40.25 7.39 -27.50
N ALA A 22 -41.45 7.03 -27.01
CA ALA A 22 -41.80 7.08 -25.59
C ALA A 22 -41.93 5.70 -24.89
N CYS A 23 -41.69 4.58 -25.58
CA CYS A 23 -41.80 3.25 -24.98
C CYS A 23 -40.61 2.34 -25.34
N GLY A 24 -39.74 2.11 -24.36
CA GLY A 24 -39.08 0.82 -24.14
C GLY A 24 -38.10 0.35 -25.20
N SER A 25 -36.83 0.73 -25.07
CA SER A 25 -35.77 -0.19 -25.48
C SER A 25 -35.61 -1.27 -24.40
N PRO A 26 -35.79 -2.57 -24.72
CA PRO A 26 -35.55 -3.65 -23.78
C PRO A 26 -34.05 -3.70 -23.42
N GLY A 27 -33.78 -3.90 -22.14
CA GLY A 27 -32.46 -3.86 -21.53
C GLY A 27 -31.44 -4.74 -22.23
N VAL A 28 -30.53 -4.11 -22.95
CA VAL A 28 -29.19 -4.65 -23.18
C VAL A 28 -28.44 -4.48 -21.87
N SER A 29 -28.29 -5.56 -21.10
CA SER A 29 -27.37 -5.63 -19.96
C SER A 29 -25.93 -5.56 -20.49
N ARG A 30 -25.50 -4.36 -20.85
CA ARG A 30 -24.10 -4.00 -21.10
C ARG A 30 -23.55 -3.35 -19.85
N GLY A 31 -22.50 -3.98 -19.34
CA GLY A 31 -21.49 -3.32 -18.52
C GLY A 31 -21.98 -2.92 -17.15
N THR A 32 -21.54 -3.66 -16.15
CA THR A 32 -21.24 -3.13 -14.83
C THR A 32 -20.49 -1.81 -15.03
N THR A 33 -21.21 -0.68 -14.99
CA THR A 33 -20.57 0.62 -14.81
C THR A 33 -19.87 0.50 -13.47
N ALA A 34 -18.54 0.41 -13.52
CA ALA A 34 -17.73 0.60 -12.33
C ALA A 34 -18.27 1.85 -11.62
N PRO A 35 -18.48 1.80 -10.30
CA PRO A 35 -18.98 2.95 -9.58
C PRO A 35 -18.12 4.16 -9.96
N THR A 36 -18.76 5.26 -10.36
CA THR A 36 -18.08 6.55 -10.52
C THR A 36 -17.24 6.74 -9.26
N PRO A 37 -15.91 6.79 -9.34
CA PRO A 37 -15.10 6.93 -8.15
C PRO A 37 -15.50 8.25 -7.51
N THR A 38 -16.15 8.17 -6.34
CA THR A 38 -16.15 9.30 -5.42
C THR A 38 -14.69 9.74 -5.31
N PRO A 39 -14.37 11.03 -5.48
CA PRO A 39 -13.01 11.50 -5.31
C PRO A 39 -12.54 11.02 -3.94
N GLN A 40 -11.61 10.06 -3.94
CA GLN A 40 -10.96 9.63 -2.71
C GLN A 40 -10.25 10.87 -2.18
N GLN A 41 -10.57 11.27 -0.95
CA GLN A 41 -9.92 12.41 -0.31
C GLN A 41 -8.49 11.98 0.04
N GLY A 42 -7.57 12.09 -0.91
CA GLY A 42 -6.16 11.79 -0.72
C GLY A 42 -5.60 10.77 -1.72
N TRP A 43 -4.30 10.51 -1.58
CA TRP A 43 -3.59 9.51 -2.35
C TRP A 43 -4.03 8.11 -1.98
N SER A 44 -4.17 7.23 -2.96
CA SER A 44 -4.40 5.81 -2.72
C SER A 44 -3.57 4.93 -3.66
N LEU A 45 -3.27 3.73 -3.18
CA LEU A 45 -2.62 2.71 -3.98
C LEU A 45 -3.68 1.81 -4.63
N LEU A 46 -3.69 1.80 -5.96
CA LEU A 46 -4.44 0.86 -6.76
C LEU A 46 -3.54 -0.31 -7.15
N TRP A 47 -4.00 -1.52 -6.87
CA TRP A 47 -3.39 -2.74 -7.36
C TRP A 47 -4.43 -3.55 -8.12
N ALA A 48 -4.14 -3.85 -9.38
CA ALA A 48 -5.04 -4.59 -10.27
C ALA A 48 -4.25 -5.74 -10.91
N PRO A 49 -4.23 -6.93 -10.32
CA PRO A 49 -3.55 -8.06 -10.93
C PRO A 49 -4.21 -8.36 -12.28
N SER A 50 -3.47 -8.30 -13.39
CA SER A 50 -3.86 -9.04 -14.59
C SER A 50 -3.62 -10.54 -14.36
N ASP A 51 -3.94 -11.42 -15.31
CA ASP A 51 -3.83 -12.90 -15.25
C ASP A 51 -2.40 -13.46 -14.97
N TYR A 52 -1.71 -12.93 -13.94
CA TYR A 52 -0.33 -13.19 -13.59
C TYR A 52 -0.26 -14.52 -12.84
N LYS A 53 0.34 -15.50 -13.53
CA LYS A 53 0.65 -16.84 -13.00
C LYS A 53 2.07 -16.93 -12.44
N GLU A 54 2.65 -15.84 -11.98
CA GLU A 54 4.01 -15.87 -11.43
C GLU A 54 3.99 -16.24 -9.94
N ALA A 55 5.02 -16.98 -9.52
CA ALA A 55 5.16 -17.50 -8.16
C ALA A 55 5.50 -16.43 -7.11
N PHE A 56 5.90 -15.22 -7.55
CA PHE A 56 6.52 -14.21 -6.73
C PHE A 56 5.77 -12.87 -6.84
N PRO A 57 5.34 -12.25 -5.73
CA PRO A 57 4.53 -11.02 -5.74
C PRO A 57 5.27 -9.82 -6.34
N GLU A 58 6.61 -9.86 -6.34
CA GLU A 58 7.52 -8.80 -6.76
C GLU A 58 7.23 -8.29 -8.18
N ASN A 59 7.18 -9.21 -9.13
CA ASN A 59 7.04 -8.88 -10.55
C ASN A 59 5.63 -8.39 -10.88
N ALA A 60 4.60 -9.08 -10.34
CA ALA A 60 3.22 -8.71 -10.55
C ALA A 60 2.90 -7.34 -9.95
N PHE A 61 3.41 -7.06 -8.75
CA PHE A 61 3.19 -5.78 -8.09
C PHE A 61 3.89 -4.64 -8.81
N SER A 62 5.15 -4.82 -9.24
CA SER A 62 5.87 -3.81 -10.02
C SER A 62 5.16 -3.44 -11.33
N ALA A 63 4.61 -4.43 -12.02
CA ALA A 63 3.89 -4.18 -13.27
C ALA A 63 2.54 -3.48 -13.07
N GLN A 64 1.83 -3.75 -11.96
CA GLN A 64 0.40 -3.44 -11.82
C GLN A 64 0.05 -2.42 -10.74
N ALA A 65 0.97 -2.12 -9.82
CA ALA A 65 0.76 -1.08 -8.81
C ALA A 65 0.68 0.29 -9.51
N ARG A 66 -0.37 1.03 -9.23
CA ARG A 66 -0.61 2.40 -9.71
C ARG A 66 -1.10 3.23 -8.55
N LEU A 67 -0.87 4.53 -8.62
CA LEU A 67 -1.38 5.44 -7.61
C LEU A 67 -2.54 6.21 -8.18
N ILE A 68 -3.48 6.56 -7.32
CA ILE A 68 -4.55 7.48 -7.64
C ILE A 68 -4.25 8.73 -6.82
N ASP A 69 -3.97 9.83 -7.51
CA ASP A 69 -3.77 11.12 -6.85
C ASP A 69 -5.13 11.69 -6.36
N PRO A 70 -5.14 12.75 -5.53
CA PRO A 70 -6.39 13.33 -5.02
C PRO A 70 -7.35 13.85 -6.10
N SER A 71 -6.87 14.06 -7.33
CA SER A 71 -7.71 14.43 -8.47
C SER A 71 -8.36 13.22 -9.17
N GLY A 72 -8.03 12.01 -8.74
CA GLY A 72 -8.47 10.75 -9.33
C GLY A 72 -7.59 10.26 -10.49
N GLN A 73 -6.49 10.95 -10.80
CA GLN A 73 -5.63 10.59 -11.91
C GLN A 73 -4.67 9.46 -11.52
N ARG A 74 -4.50 8.48 -12.41
CA ARG A 74 -3.53 7.41 -12.24
C ARG A 74 -2.11 7.91 -12.48
N ARG A 75 -1.22 7.70 -11.50
CA ARG A 75 0.21 8.03 -11.57
C ARG A 75 1.04 6.75 -11.59
N PRO A 76 2.19 6.75 -12.30
CA PRO A 76 3.16 5.67 -12.19
C PRO A 76 3.77 5.65 -10.78
N THR A 77 4.03 4.45 -10.27
CA THR A 77 4.85 4.28 -9.07
C THR A 77 6.29 4.66 -9.38
N ALA A 78 6.92 5.47 -8.52
CA ALA A 78 8.29 5.92 -8.72
C ALA A 78 9.31 4.83 -8.36
N ALA A 79 9.09 4.14 -7.24
CA ALA A 79 9.92 3.01 -6.82
C ALA A 79 9.17 2.07 -5.87
N LEU A 80 9.72 0.87 -5.74
CA LEU A 80 9.22 -0.20 -4.88
C LEU A 80 10.39 -0.80 -4.13
N VAL A 81 10.25 -0.95 -2.82
CA VAL A 81 11.24 -1.57 -1.95
C VAL A 81 10.54 -2.70 -1.21
N TRP A 82 10.97 -3.93 -1.49
CA TRP A 82 10.47 -5.09 -0.78
C TRP A 82 11.03 -5.10 0.63
N LEU A 83 10.12 -5.01 1.60
CA LEU A 83 10.47 -5.00 3.00
C LEU A 83 10.62 -6.44 3.47
N VAL A 84 9.62 -7.29 3.24
CA VAL A 84 9.73 -8.72 3.55
C VAL A 84 8.83 -9.54 2.63
N THR A 85 9.29 -10.74 2.26
CA THR A 85 8.50 -11.74 1.53
C THR A 85 8.56 -13.07 2.26
N GLY A 86 7.41 -13.58 2.68
CA GLY A 86 7.18 -14.95 3.15
C GLY A 86 6.48 -15.79 2.08
N LYS A 87 6.13 -17.04 2.41
CA LYS A 87 5.39 -17.92 1.47
C LYS A 87 3.98 -17.42 1.16
N GLU A 88 3.34 -16.81 2.15
CA GLU A 88 1.92 -16.43 2.09
C GLU A 88 1.67 -14.95 2.35
N PHE A 89 2.72 -14.21 2.73
CA PHE A 89 2.63 -12.81 3.11
C PHE A 89 3.77 -12.01 2.50
N ALA A 90 3.51 -10.78 2.08
CA ALA A 90 4.55 -9.87 1.64
C ALA A 90 4.24 -8.42 2.02
N LEU A 91 5.28 -7.66 2.34
CA LEU A 91 5.22 -6.23 2.66
C LEU A 91 6.12 -5.46 1.72
N VAL A 92 5.59 -4.40 1.13
CA VAL A 92 6.32 -3.54 0.18
C VAL A 92 6.10 -2.08 0.50
N LEU A 93 7.19 -1.33 0.54
CA LEU A 93 7.19 0.12 0.58
C LEU A 93 7.22 0.66 -0.85
N VAL A 94 6.32 1.58 -1.13
CA VAL A 94 6.09 2.15 -2.44
C VAL A 94 6.40 3.64 -2.34
N GLN A 95 7.37 4.12 -3.12
CA GLN A 95 7.54 5.55 -3.33
C GLN A 95 6.53 5.99 -4.39
N CYS A 96 5.64 6.91 -4.00
CA CYS A 96 4.45 7.20 -4.76
C CYS A 96 4.66 8.30 -5.83
N ASP A 97 5.57 9.22 -5.58
CA ASP A 97 5.91 10.29 -6.49
C ASP A 97 7.44 10.39 -6.66
N GLN A 98 7.88 11.00 -7.75
CA GLN A 98 9.32 11.08 -8.06
C GLN A 98 10.08 11.94 -7.05
N ASP A 99 9.41 12.90 -6.42
CA ASP A 99 10.00 13.83 -5.45
C ASP A 99 9.97 13.28 -4.01
N ALA A 100 9.49 12.05 -3.82
CA ALA A 100 9.39 11.36 -2.53
C ALA A 100 8.56 12.13 -1.49
N HIS A 101 7.54 12.88 -1.92
CA HIS A 101 6.58 13.50 -1.01
C HIS A 101 5.56 12.51 -0.49
N VAL A 102 5.30 11.42 -1.19
CA VAL A 102 4.26 10.46 -0.82
C VAL A 102 4.85 9.06 -0.82
N PHE A 103 4.59 8.32 0.24
CA PHE A 103 4.91 6.91 0.34
C PHE A 103 3.64 6.13 0.62
N ALA A 104 3.55 4.92 0.09
CA ALA A 104 2.54 3.95 0.46
C ALA A 104 3.22 2.72 1.02
N LEU A 105 2.59 2.11 2.01
CA LEU A 105 2.93 0.78 2.47
C LEU A 105 1.81 -0.16 2.05
N ALA A 106 2.18 -1.28 1.42
CA ALA A 106 1.23 -2.28 0.95
C ALA A 106 1.54 -3.64 1.55
N ALA A 107 0.50 -4.28 2.06
CA ALA A 107 0.52 -5.64 2.55
C ALA A 107 -0.22 -6.55 1.57
N MET A 108 0.39 -7.69 1.27
CA MET A 108 -0.13 -8.66 0.32
C MET A 108 -0.21 -10.04 0.95
N GLU A 109 -1.25 -10.79 0.61
CA GLU A 109 -1.44 -12.18 1.04
C GLU A 109 -1.63 -13.10 -0.16
N LEU A 110 -1.07 -14.31 -0.11
CA LEU A 110 -1.32 -15.33 -1.11
C LEU A 110 -2.69 -15.97 -0.84
N GLN A 111 -3.63 -15.78 -1.75
CA GLN A 111 -4.95 -16.42 -1.70
C GLN A 111 -5.07 -17.47 -2.82
N HIS A 112 -6.20 -18.21 -2.86
CA HIS A 112 -6.42 -19.38 -3.72
C HIS A 112 -6.07 -19.23 -5.21
N LYS A 113 -5.99 -18.00 -5.74
CA LYS A 113 -5.72 -17.72 -7.16
C LYS A 113 -4.57 -16.74 -7.39
N GLY A 114 -3.81 -16.39 -6.37
CA GLY A 114 -2.69 -15.46 -6.47
C GLY A 114 -2.56 -14.52 -5.28
N TRP A 115 -1.51 -13.72 -5.30
CA TRP A 115 -1.30 -12.64 -4.33
C TRP A 115 -2.42 -11.61 -4.42
N VAL A 116 -2.88 -11.11 -3.29
CA VAL A 116 -3.94 -10.10 -3.13
C VAL A 116 -3.44 -8.95 -2.28
N LEU A 117 -3.59 -7.69 -2.72
CA LEU A 117 -3.39 -6.52 -1.87
C LEU A 117 -4.51 -6.51 -0.82
N THR A 118 -4.15 -6.77 0.43
CA THR A 118 -5.11 -6.83 1.54
C THR A 118 -5.23 -5.51 2.26
N GLN A 119 -4.14 -4.76 2.36
CA GLN A 119 -4.11 -3.46 3.03
C GLN A 119 -3.15 -2.52 2.32
N SER A 120 -3.50 -1.23 2.27
CA SER A 120 -2.55 -0.18 1.95
C SER A 120 -2.79 1.05 2.81
N MET A 121 -1.73 1.80 3.05
CA MET A 121 -1.80 3.14 3.65
C MET A 121 -0.91 4.07 2.85
N THR A 122 -1.24 5.36 2.84
CA THR A 122 -0.42 6.42 2.27
C THR A 122 -0.04 7.40 3.37
N VAL A 123 1.20 7.89 3.32
CA VAL A 123 1.71 8.96 4.17
C VAL A 123 2.32 10.02 3.26
N GLU A 124 1.85 11.25 3.45
CA GLU A 124 2.40 12.42 2.78
C GLU A 124 3.45 13.08 3.68
N ARG A 125 4.44 13.69 3.05
CA ARG A 125 5.51 14.41 3.73
C ARG A 125 4.86 15.57 4.48
N PRO A 126 5.10 15.70 5.79
CA PRO A 126 4.57 16.83 6.53
C PRO A 126 5.10 18.15 5.95
N LEU A 127 4.24 19.16 5.89
CA LEU A 127 4.69 20.52 5.61
C LEU A 127 5.64 21.00 6.72
N PRO A 128 6.56 21.94 6.45
CA PRO A 128 7.49 22.45 7.45
C PRO A 128 6.79 22.90 8.73
N GLY A 129 7.22 22.32 9.87
CA GLY A 129 6.65 22.58 11.19
C GLY A 129 5.29 21.91 11.48
N LYS A 130 4.75 21.09 10.57
CA LYS A 130 3.44 20.44 10.70
C LYS A 130 3.50 18.97 11.10
N GLY A 131 4.69 18.35 11.14
CA GLY A 131 4.82 17.00 11.68
C GLY A 131 4.64 16.95 13.20
N ALA A 132 4.23 15.78 13.70
CA ALA A 132 4.16 15.49 15.12
C ALA A 132 5.57 15.38 15.73
N LEU A 133 5.67 15.75 17.01
CA LEU A 133 6.90 15.59 17.78
C LEU A 133 7.14 14.13 18.14
N GLN A 134 8.43 13.80 18.13
CA GLN A 134 9.09 12.51 18.03
C GLN A 134 8.74 11.46 19.11
N GLN A 135 8.72 10.17 18.75
CA GLN A 135 8.95 9.07 19.70
C GLN A 135 10.44 8.99 20.04
N LYS A 136 10.79 8.76 21.31
CA LYS A 136 12.17 8.90 21.81
C LYS A 136 13.24 8.12 21.00
N TRP A 137 12.86 7.02 20.36
CA TRP A 137 13.76 6.17 19.59
C TRP A 137 13.89 6.55 18.11
N LEU A 138 13.01 7.38 17.53
CA LEU A 138 13.16 7.85 16.14
C LEU A 138 14.39 8.79 16.01
N PRO A 139 14.88 9.11 14.81
CA PRO A 139 15.85 10.20 14.64
C PRO A 139 15.20 11.54 14.99
N PRO A 140 15.97 12.55 15.44
CA PRO A 140 15.44 13.90 15.66
C PRO A 140 14.75 14.42 14.41
N GLY A 141 13.53 14.93 14.57
CA GLY A 141 12.75 15.44 13.45
C GLY A 141 11.26 15.56 13.75
N ARG A 142 10.52 16.01 12.74
CA ARG A 142 9.06 16.08 12.73
C ARG A 142 8.55 15.09 11.71
N TYR A 143 7.60 14.27 12.12
CA TYR A 143 7.12 13.15 11.32
C TYR A 143 5.61 13.21 11.13
N GLN A 144 5.17 12.73 9.98
CA GLN A 144 3.83 12.22 9.79
C GLN A 144 3.88 10.70 9.85
N SER A 145 2.85 10.07 10.41
CA SER A 145 2.81 8.62 10.53
C SER A 145 1.43 8.06 10.21
N ALA A 146 1.42 6.86 9.68
CA ALA A 146 0.23 6.02 9.59
C ALA A 146 0.55 4.63 10.14
N SER A 147 -0.47 3.98 10.69
CA SER A 147 -0.36 2.60 11.17
C SER A 147 -1.57 1.80 10.74
N THR A 148 -1.38 0.49 10.62
CA THR A 148 -2.47 -0.43 10.29
C THR A 148 -2.12 -1.85 10.74
N ASN A 149 -3.13 -2.70 10.75
CA ASN A 149 -2.94 -4.13 10.93
C ASN A 149 -2.73 -4.79 9.55
N LEU A 150 -1.94 -5.84 9.52
CA LEU A 150 -1.51 -6.44 8.27
C LEU A 150 -2.55 -7.42 7.74
N GLY A 151 -3.32 -6.95 6.76
CA GLY A 151 -4.29 -7.76 6.04
C GLY A 151 -5.42 -8.26 6.94
N THR A 152 -5.67 -9.58 6.92
CA THR A 152 -6.71 -10.20 7.75
C THR A 152 -6.23 -10.56 9.15
N LEU A 153 -4.95 -10.34 9.45
CA LEU A 153 -4.38 -10.65 10.75
C LEU A 153 -4.99 -9.75 11.84
N PRO A 154 -5.34 -10.31 13.01
CA PRO A 154 -5.67 -9.52 14.17
C PRO A 154 -4.55 -8.52 14.52
N PRO A 155 -4.87 -7.37 15.13
CA PRO A 155 -3.86 -6.39 15.55
C PRO A 155 -2.73 -6.96 16.44
N SER A 156 -3.03 -8.01 17.20
CA SER A 156 -2.06 -8.70 18.05
C SER A 156 -1.10 -9.61 17.29
N GLU A 157 -1.37 -9.90 16.02
CA GLU A 157 -0.59 -10.84 15.20
C GLU A 157 0.23 -10.15 14.11
N GLY A 158 -0.17 -8.95 13.69
CA GLY A 158 0.55 -8.17 12.70
C GLY A 158 0.14 -6.71 12.72
N ASN A 159 1.04 -5.84 13.16
CA ASN A 159 0.87 -4.39 13.01
C ASN A 159 2.08 -3.77 12.35
N VAL A 160 1.84 -2.71 11.60
CA VAL A 160 2.88 -1.94 10.94
C VAL A 160 2.63 -0.47 11.09
N GLN A 161 3.72 0.28 11.20
CA GLN A 161 3.71 1.72 11.27
C GLN A 161 4.78 2.29 10.34
N LEU A 162 4.40 3.31 9.59
CA LEU A 162 5.23 4.07 8.68
C LEU A 162 5.34 5.49 9.23
N TRP A 163 6.56 6.02 9.27
CA TRP A 163 6.87 7.41 9.58
C TRP A 163 7.63 8.03 8.40
N LEU A 164 7.26 9.27 8.08
CA LEU A 164 7.90 10.09 7.07
C LEU A 164 8.23 11.46 7.66
N SER A 165 9.50 11.84 7.65
CA SER A 165 9.94 13.13 8.17
C SER A 165 9.75 14.27 7.17
N GLU A 166 9.85 15.50 7.66
CA GLU A 166 9.94 16.72 6.83
C GLU A 166 11.15 16.70 5.87
N ASP A 167 12.24 16.00 6.20
CA ASP A 167 13.47 15.92 5.39
C ASP A 167 13.52 14.71 4.42
N GLY A 168 12.46 13.91 4.37
CA GLY A 168 12.38 12.74 3.48
C GLY A 168 12.93 11.45 4.06
N THR A 169 13.36 11.44 5.33
CA THR A 169 13.65 10.21 6.08
C THR A 169 12.39 9.36 6.20
N VAL A 170 12.47 8.12 5.72
CA VAL A 170 11.40 7.12 5.80
C VAL A 170 11.78 6.05 6.80
N ILE A 171 10.85 5.69 7.69
CA ILE A 171 11.02 4.62 8.67
C ILE A 171 9.77 3.75 8.68
N VAL A 172 9.93 2.45 8.60
CA VAL A 172 8.87 1.45 8.72
C VAL A 172 9.23 0.51 9.86
N VAL A 173 8.31 0.30 10.79
CA VAL A 173 8.41 -0.71 11.85
C VAL A 173 7.22 -1.63 11.77
N ALA A 174 7.46 -2.94 11.71
CA ALA A 174 6.40 -3.94 11.77
C ALA A 174 6.68 -4.90 12.92
N HIS A 175 5.64 -5.23 13.69
CA HIS A 175 5.67 -6.36 14.62
C HIS A 175 4.82 -7.47 14.01
N LEU A 176 5.45 -8.61 13.78
CA LEU A 176 4.87 -9.76 13.10
C LEU A 176 4.98 -10.97 14.03
N ARG A 177 3.92 -11.72 14.28
CA ARG A 177 4.03 -12.91 15.12
C ARG A 177 4.92 -13.98 14.47
N SER A 178 5.68 -14.72 15.28
CA SER A 178 6.67 -15.72 14.82
C SER A 178 6.11 -16.87 13.97
N SER A 179 4.78 -17.09 13.99
CA SER A 179 4.12 -18.09 13.14
C SER A 179 4.13 -17.73 11.64
N ILE A 180 4.48 -16.49 11.29
CA ILE A 180 4.62 -16.08 9.89
C ILE A 180 6.00 -16.55 9.41
N ASP A 181 6.02 -17.51 8.47
CA ASP A 181 7.23 -18.03 7.83
C ASP A 181 7.86 -16.96 6.92
N LEU A 182 8.66 -16.08 7.54
CA LEU A 182 9.43 -15.04 6.87
C LEU A 182 10.76 -15.62 6.40
N ARG A 183 11.12 -15.33 5.15
CA ARG A 183 12.40 -15.75 4.59
C ARG A 183 13.42 -14.65 4.73
N ARG A 184 14.62 -14.99 5.21
CA ARG A 184 15.78 -14.10 5.11
C ARG A 184 15.99 -13.74 3.63
N PRO A 185 15.99 -12.45 3.25
CA PRO A 185 16.22 -12.06 1.88
C PRO A 185 17.62 -12.42 1.40
N THR A 186 17.70 -12.58 0.08
CA THR A 186 18.97 -12.75 -0.62
C THR A 186 19.88 -11.56 -0.35
N GLY A 187 21.14 -11.83 0.00
CA GLY A 187 22.14 -10.78 0.27
C GLY A 187 22.07 -10.18 1.68
N ALA A 188 21.13 -10.62 2.53
CA ALA A 188 21.10 -10.21 3.93
C ALA A 188 22.19 -10.93 4.75
N THR A 189 22.81 -10.18 5.66
CA THR A 189 23.80 -10.69 6.63
C THR A 189 23.10 -11.00 7.95
N THR A 190 23.47 -12.09 8.62
CA THR A 190 22.97 -12.39 9.97
C THR A 190 23.54 -11.39 10.97
N VAL A 191 22.69 -10.87 11.85
CA VAL A 191 23.09 -9.96 12.94
C VAL A 191 22.56 -10.47 14.27
N ASN A 192 23.22 -10.09 15.36
CA ASN A 192 22.77 -10.38 16.71
C ASN A 192 22.48 -9.06 17.44
N ILE A 193 21.29 -8.95 18.03
CA ILE A 193 20.84 -7.76 18.79
C ILE A 193 20.18 -8.25 20.07
N ASP A 194 20.72 -7.90 21.24
CA ASP A 194 20.19 -8.29 22.56
C ASP A 194 19.87 -9.79 22.71
N ASN A 195 20.81 -10.67 22.35
CA ASN A 195 20.65 -12.13 22.35
C ASN A 195 19.63 -12.69 21.34
N HIS A 196 19.01 -11.85 20.53
CA HIS A 196 18.16 -12.28 19.44
C HIS A 196 18.96 -12.37 18.14
N THR A 197 18.60 -13.34 17.30
CA THR A 197 19.17 -13.49 15.97
C THR A 197 18.29 -12.79 14.95
N GLY A 198 18.93 -12.06 14.04
CA GLY A 198 18.27 -11.28 13.03
C GLY A 198 19.01 -11.28 11.70
N TRP A 199 18.56 -10.42 10.81
CA TRP A 199 19.16 -10.21 9.49
C TRP A 199 19.14 -8.75 9.12
N SER A 200 20.16 -8.32 8.39
CA SER A 200 20.28 -6.97 7.86
C SER A 200 20.63 -6.97 6.38
N ALA A 201 20.05 -6.05 5.63
CA ALA A 201 20.35 -5.87 4.22
C ALA A 201 20.32 -4.38 3.86
N HIS A 202 21.07 -4.02 2.83
CA HIS A 202 20.98 -2.70 2.21
C HIS A 202 20.33 -2.84 0.84
N TYR A 203 19.15 -2.23 0.70
CA TYR A 203 18.44 -2.17 -0.58
C TYR A 203 18.78 -0.87 -1.28
N ARG A 204 19.17 -0.99 -2.55
CA ARG A 204 19.40 0.14 -3.44
C ARG A 204 18.67 -0.14 -4.75
N ASP A 205 17.43 0.29 -4.82
CA ASP A 205 16.72 0.49 -6.07
C ASP A 205 16.69 2.00 -6.40
N ASN A 206 16.48 2.34 -7.68
CA ASN A 206 16.76 3.61 -8.37
C ASN A 206 16.27 4.96 -7.76
N SER A 207 15.88 5.05 -6.48
CA SER A 207 15.54 6.31 -5.82
C SER A 207 15.75 6.38 -4.30
N ALA A 208 16.10 5.30 -3.59
CA ALA A 208 16.30 5.36 -2.14
C ALA A 208 17.22 4.26 -1.57
N LEU A 209 18.07 4.64 -0.61
CA LEU A 209 18.88 3.71 0.19
C LEU A 209 18.09 3.33 1.43
N PHE A 210 17.81 2.04 1.60
CA PHE A 210 17.17 1.52 2.81
C PHE A 210 18.10 0.54 3.53
N THR A 211 18.24 0.76 4.83
CA THR A 211 18.76 -0.24 5.76
C THR A 211 17.59 -1.02 6.31
N PHE A 212 17.61 -2.32 6.09
CA PHE A 212 16.67 -3.26 6.66
C PHE A 212 17.35 -3.94 7.86
N ILE A 213 16.63 -4.10 8.99
CA ILE A 213 16.98 -4.99 10.10
C ILE A 213 15.72 -5.67 10.61
N ALA A 214 15.73 -6.99 10.75
CA ALA A 214 14.68 -7.73 11.46
C ALA A 214 15.29 -8.65 12.49
N VAL A 215 14.63 -8.69 13.62
CA VAL A 215 15.01 -9.49 14.78
C VAL A 215 13.86 -10.41 15.08
N HIS A 216 14.15 -11.71 15.11
CA HIS A 216 13.18 -12.73 15.46
C HIS A 216 13.39 -13.16 16.92
N ASP A 217 12.30 -13.15 17.65
CA ASP A 217 12.14 -13.76 18.97
C ASP A 217 11.10 -14.90 18.89
N GLU A 218 11.03 -15.75 19.90
CA GLU A 218 10.14 -16.92 19.95
C GLU A 218 8.66 -16.56 19.70
N GLU A 219 8.24 -15.36 20.12
CA GLU A 219 6.85 -14.91 20.02
C GLU A 219 6.60 -13.89 18.89
N GLU A 220 7.60 -13.08 18.55
CA GLU A 220 7.44 -11.96 17.62
C GLU A 220 8.68 -11.72 16.77
N THR A 221 8.47 -11.04 15.65
CA THR A 221 9.52 -10.49 14.80
C THR A 221 9.34 -8.99 14.76
N VAL A 222 10.36 -8.27 15.19
CA VAL A 222 10.45 -6.83 15.02
C VAL A 222 11.22 -6.53 13.75
N PHE A 223 10.54 -5.93 12.79
CA PHE A 223 11.11 -5.43 11.56
C PHE A 223 11.36 -3.93 11.70
N TYR A 224 12.50 -3.47 11.18
CA TYR A 224 12.82 -2.09 10.92
C TYR A 224 13.33 -1.96 9.48
N ALA A 225 12.82 -0.98 8.75
CA ALA A 225 13.48 -0.48 7.56
C ALA A 225 13.47 1.05 7.56
N GLY A 226 14.59 1.65 7.21
CA GLY A 226 14.61 3.10 7.04
C GLY A 226 15.80 3.59 6.25
N THR A 227 15.80 4.87 5.95
CA THR A 227 16.87 5.53 5.21
C THR A 227 18.04 5.95 6.10
N THR A 228 18.05 5.52 7.36
CA THR A 228 19.14 5.80 8.30
C THR A 228 20.31 4.85 8.09
N ASP A 229 21.48 5.23 8.59
CA ASP A 229 22.65 4.36 8.57
C ASP A 229 22.44 3.11 9.45
N PHE A 230 23.32 2.13 9.28
CA PHE A 230 23.21 0.84 9.95
C PHE A 230 23.30 0.95 11.48
N ASP A 231 24.26 1.72 12.00
CA ASP A 231 24.45 1.87 13.44
C ASP A 231 23.23 2.53 14.11
N GLN A 232 22.63 3.51 13.44
CA GLN A 232 21.38 4.12 13.88
C GLN A 232 20.23 3.14 13.82
N SER A 233 20.08 2.40 12.72
CA SER A 233 19.05 1.37 12.57
C SER A 233 19.12 0.34 13.71
N GLN A 234 20.32 -0.13 14.07
CA GLN A 234 20.52 -1.06 15.19
C GLN A 234 20.08 -0.47 16.53
N ARG A 235 20.45 0.79 16.83
CA ARG A 235 20.02 1.47 18.07
C ARG A 235 18.51 1.58 18.18
N GLN A 236 17.82 1.77 17.05
CA GLN A 236 16.37 1.90 16.99
C GLN A 236 15.69 0.56 17.23
N VAL A 237 16.17 -0.51 16.59
CA VAL A 237 15.70 -1.88 16.85
C VAL A 237 15.89 -2.26 18.33
N HIS A 238 17.05 -1.96 18.90
CA HIS A 238 17.33 -2.19 20.32
C HIS A 238 16.35 -1.44 21.25
N ALA A 239 15.99 -0.19 20.92
CA ALA A 239 14.99 0.54 21.68
C ALA A 239 13.58 -0.07 21.55
N LEU A 240 13.21 -0.51 20.34
CA LEU A 240 11.93 -1.18 20.07
C LEU A 240 11.78 -2.51 20.84
N LEU A 241 12.82 -3.33 20.87
CA LEU A 241 12.83 -4.59 21.62
C LEU A 241 12.65 -4.36 23.12
N LYS A 242 13.32 -3.34 23.69
CA LYS A 242 13.11 -2.98 25.10
C LYS A 242 11.67 -2.60 25.41
N GLU A 243 11.03 -1.87 24.51
CA GLU A 243 9.62 -1.50 24.66
C GLU A 243 8.68 -2.72 24.56
N SER A 244 9.00 -3.72 23.73
CA SER A 244 8.17 -4.92 23.59
C SER A 244 8.29 -5.85 24.80
N THR A 245 9.50 -6.10 25.31
CA THR A 245 9.72 -6.94 26.50
C THR A 245 8.95 -6.41 27.72
N HIS A 246 8.92 -5.08 27.91
CA HIS A 246 8.15 -4.47 29.01
C HIS A 246 6.64 -4.71 28.89
N ARG A 247 6.08 -4.83 27.68
CA ARG A 247 4.65 -5.12 27.48
C ARG A 247 4.32 -6.57 27.80
N SER A 248 5.21 -7.51 27.48
CA SER A 248 4.99 -8.94 27.73
C SER A 248 5.03 -9.29 29.22
N THR A 249 5.87 -8.64 30.03
CA THR A 249 5.95 -8.90 31.48
C THR A 249 4.81 -8.28 32.31
N SER A 250 3.95 -7.48 31.69
CA SER A 250 2.89 -6.72 32.37
C SER A 250 1.49 -7.35 32.25
N ARG A 251 1.38 -8.52 31.62
CA ARG A 251 0.15 -9.32 31.49
C ARG A 251 0.19 -10.51 32.44
#